data_AF-A0AAU7LGZ7-F1
#
_entry.id   AF-A0AAU7LGZ7-F1
#
_cell.length_a   1.000
_cell.length_b   1.000
_cell.length_c   1.000
_cell.angle_alpha   90.00
_cell.angle_beta   90.00
_cell.angle_gamma   90.00
#
_symmetry.space_group_name_H-M   'P 1'
#
loop_
_entity.id
_entity.type
_entity.pdbx_description
1 polymer ?
#
loop_
_entity_poly.entity_id
_entity_poly.type
_entity_poly.pdbx_seq_one_letter_code
_entity_poly.pdbx_strand_id
1 'polypeptide(L)'
;MAEPTRALALTPPAFTFEAHPVRVVMRDGEPWFVAADVCRALNLETTAIRRLDADEKGLHSTQTLSSDAKGRGGGDQSVAIISRPGLDTLVLRCRDAIKPGTLPHRFRRWVTHEVLPSIRRTGMYAAPARAALAQTMAAEVAAIAYRTVLQAVLAGAEDIQGSRWAFGLRQAPSGRDEQGYEPWASALPRGAIIGTLDRLADMIATPGGLTPTDADLVKLGRACLDRLEKSVSHRPQR
;
A
#
# COMPACT_ATOMS: atom_id res chain seq x y z
N MET A 1 -17.66 22.77 -37.70
CA MET A 1 -16.42 23.06 -36.96
C MET A 1 -16.36 22.09 -35.79
N ALA A 2 -15.50 21.08 -35.89
CA ALA A 2 -15.25 20.13 -34.80
C ALA A 2 -13.78 20.30 -34.40
N GLU A 3 -13.56 20.63 -33.14
CA GLU A 3 -12.26 20.85 -32.52
C GLU A 3 -11.52 19.50 -32.39
N PRO A 4 -10.27 19.37 -32.85
CA PRO A 4 -9.56 18.10 -32.70
C PRO A 4 -9.15 17.92 -31.24
N THR A 5 -9.61 16.83 -30.64
CA THR A 5 -9.20 16.34 -29.32
C THR A 5 -7.67 16.30 -29.24
N ARG A 6 -7.11 17.23 -28.46
CA ARG A 6 -5.68 17.27 -28.13
C ARG A 6 -5.34 16.00 -27.35
N ALA A 7 -4.70 15.03 -28.01
CA ALA A 7 -4.02 13.96 -27.33
C ALA A 7 -2.98 14.59 -26.39
N LEU A 8 -3.13 14.37 -25.08
CA LEU A 8 -2.10 14.69 -24.09
C LEU A 8 -0.85 13.89 -24.46
N ALA A 9 0.09 14.53 -25.16
CA ALA A 9 1.44 14.04 -25.28
C ALA A 9 2.03 14.05 -23.86
N LEU A 10 1.95 12.91 -23.18
CA LEU A 10 2.66 12.67 -21.94
C LEU A 10 4.15 12.73 -22.26
N THR A 11 4.74 13.91 -22.15
CA THR A 11 6.19 14.04 -22.04
C THR A 11 6.62 13.09 -20.93
N PRO A 12 7.49 12.09 -21.18
CA PRO A 12 7.87 11.15 -20.14
C PRO A 12 8.44 11.97 -18.97
N PRO A 13 7.97 11.74 -17.74
CA PRO A 13 8.46 12.49 -16.59
C PRO A 13 9.97 12.35 -16.54
N ALA A 14 10.68 13.48 -16.49
CA ALA A 14 12.13 13.48 -16.31
C ALA A 14 12.43 12.67 -15.05
N PHE A 15 13.06 11.50 -15.22
CA PHE A 15 13.42 10.65 -14.10
C PHE A 15 14.67 11.27 -13.46
N THR A 16 14.46 11.96 -12.35
CA THR A 16 15.58 12.49 -11.57
C THR A 16 16.07 11.42 -10.61
N PHE A 17 17.29 10.94 -10.84
CA PHE A 17 17.96 10.04 -9.92
C PHE A 17 18.74 10.88 -8.90
N GLU A 18 18.03 11.30 -7.84
CA GLU A 18 18.46 12.30 -6.85
C GLU A 18 18.80 13.67 -7.46
N ALA A 19 20.09 13.94 -7.70
CA ALA A 19 20.57 15.18 -8.33
C ALA A 19 21.01 14.97 -9.78
N HIS A 20 20.91 13.74 -10.30
CA HIS A 20 21.33 13.40 -11.65
C HIS A 20 20.10 13.30 -12.56
N PRO A 21 19.92 14.23 -13.51
CA PRO A 21 18.88 14.08 -14.52
C PRO A 21 19.24 12.89 -15.42
N VAL A 22 18.32 11.92 -15.51
CA VAL A 22 18.44 10.77 -16.41
C VAL A 22 17.38 10.91 -17.50
N ARG A 23 17.82 10.99 -18.75
CA ARG A 23 16.90 11.01 -19.90
C ARG A 23 16.23 9.64 -20.06
N VAL A 24 14.93 9.67 -20.30
CA VAL A 24 14.08 8.48 -20.49
C VAL A 24 13.49 8.51 -21.89
N VAL A 25 13.50 7.36 -22.55
CA VAL A 25 12.92 7.10 -23.85
C VAL A 25 11.85 6.03 -23.68
N MET A 26 10.66 6.24 -24.26
CA MET A 26 9.63 5.21 -24.29
C MET A 26 9.88 4.28 -25.48
N ARG A 27 10.02 2.98 -25.23
CA ARG A 27 10.16 1.95 -26.26
C ARG A 27 9.22 0.80 -25.93
N ASP A 28 8.33 0.48 -26.86
CA ASP A 28 7.32 -0.58 -26.72
C ASP A 28 6.43 -0.41 -25.46
N GLY A 29 6.14 0.83 -25.09
CA GLY A 29 5.36 1.17 -23.90
C GLY A 29 6.14 1.15 -22.58
N GLU A 30 7.40 0.71 -22.60
CA GLU A 30 8.27 0.62 -21.43
C GLU A 30 9.31 1.76 -21.39
N PRO A 31 9.70 2.24 -20.20
CA PRO A 31 10.73 3.24 -20.05
C PRO A 31 12.14 2.64 -20.20
N TRP A 32 12.93 3.24 -21.06
CA TRP A 32 14.35 2.98 -21.27
C TRP A 32 15.17 4.21 -20.90
N PHE A 33 16.37 4.01 -20.37
CA PHE A 33 17.20 5.08 -19.80
C PHE A 33 18.43 5.30 -20.67
N VAL A 34 18.81 6.56 -20.91
CA VAL A 34 20.05 6.86 -21.64
C VAL A 34 21.25 6.38 -20.81
N ALA A 35 22.00 5.43 -21.39
CA ALA A 35 23.08 4.72 -20.71
C ALA A 35 24.15 5.67 -20.15
N ALA A 36 24.52 6.69 -20.93
CA ALA A 36 25.53 7.66 -20.52
C ALA A 36 25.14 8.43 -19.25
N ASP A 37 23.84 8.72 -19.08
CA ASP A 37 23.35 9.44 -17.91
C ASP A 37 23.33 8.55 -16.67
N VAL A 38 22.91 7.30 -16.84
CA VAL A 38 22.96 6.29 -15.78
C VAL A 38 24.40 6.02 -15.34
N CYS A 39 25.31 5.78 -16.27
CA CYS A 39 26.71 5.52 -15.95
C CYS A 39 27.34 6.70 -15.21
N ARG A 40 27.04 7.94 -15.61
CA ARG A 40 27.49 9.14 -14.91
C ARG A 40 26.94 9.21 -13.48
N ALA A 41 25.65 8.97 -13.29
CA ALA A 41 25.01 8.97 -11.97
C ALA A 41 25.58 7.89 -11.03
N LEU A 42 26.06 6.77 -11.59
CA LEU A 42 26.65 5.65 -10.85
C LEU A 42 28.19 5.72 -10.77
N ASN A 43 28.82 6.78 -11.32
CA ASN A 43 30.28 6.90 -11.42
C ASN A 43 30.93 5.67 -12.10
N LEU A 44 30.34 5.26 -13.22
CA LEU A 44 30.76 4.15 -14.08
C LEU A 44 31.17 4.66 -15.45
N GLU A 45 32.10 3.96 -16.09
CA GLU A 45 32.36 4.10 -17.52
C GLU A 45 31.19 3.55 -18.35
N THR A 46 30.91 4.17 -19.49
CA THR A 46 29.84 3.72 -20.40
C THR A 46 30.07 2.30 -20.92
N THR A 47 31.31 1.81 -20.92
CA THR A 47 31.66 0.42 -21.24
C THR A 47 31.02 -0.59 -20.28
N ALA A 48 30.54 -0.17 -19.10
CA ALA A 48 29.84 -1.03 -18.15
C ALA A 48 28.61 -1.71 -18.76
N ILE A 49 27.93 -1.05 -19.71
CA ILE A 49 26.75 -1.62 -20.39
C ILE A 49 27.06 -2.84 -21.25
N ARG A 50 28.33 -3.07 -21.61
CA ARG A 50 28.72 -4.24 -22.42
C ARG A 50 28.43 -5.55 -21.69
N ARG A 51 28.43 -5.53 -20.36
CA ARG A 51 28.16 -6.68 -19.47
C ARG A 51 26.68 -6.92 -19.18
N LEU A 52 25.80 -6.08 -19.71
CA LEU A 52 24.35 -6.31 -19.68
C LEU A 52 23.96 -7.31 -20.77
N ASP A 53 22.86 -8.01 -20.53
CA ASP A 53 22.31 -8.95 -21.49
C ASP A 53 21.80 -8.21 -22.75
N ALA A 54 21.57 -8.97 -23.83
CA ALA A 54 21.24 -8.37 -25.12
C ALA A 54 19.88 -7.65 -25.13
N ASP A 55 18.94 -8.11 -24.30
CA ASP A 55 17.61 -7.54 -24.09
C ASP A 55 17.62 -6.35 -23.11
N GLU A 56 18.69 -6.18 -22.34
CA GLU A 56 18.84 -5.09 -21.37
C GLU A 56 19.47 -3.81 -21.95
N LYS A 57 19.95 -3.86 -23.19
CA LYS A 57 20.64 -2.74 -23.86
C LYS A 57 20.17 -2.56 -25.30
N GLY A 58 20.22 -1.34 -25.80
CA GLY A 58 19.81 -1.02 -27.16
C GLY A 58 20.37 0.31 -27.65
N LEU A 59 20.08 0.62 -28.91
CA LEU A 59 20.34 1.90 -29.53
C LEU A 59 19.00 2.58 -29.82
N HIS A 60 18.92 3.88 -29.56
CA HIS A 60 17.78 4.71 -29.92
C HIS A 60 18.25 5.84 -30.83
N SER A 61 17.62 5.99 -31.99
CA SER A 61 17.94 7.10 -32.88
C SER A 61 17.33 8.39 -32.33
N THR A 62 18.14 9.43 -32.22
CA THR A 62 17.70 10.77 -31.84
C THR A 62 17.94 11.72 -33.00
N GLN A 63 16.89 12.40 -33.44
CA GLN A 63 17.02 13.50 -34.39
C GLN A 63 17.43 14.74 -33.59
N THR A 64 18.67 15.20 -33.80
CA THR A 64 19.06 16.52 -33.31
C THR A 64 18.76 17.54 -34.42
N LEU A 65 17.85 18.47 -34.17
CA LEU A 65 17.76 19.69 -34.98
C LEU A 65 18.99 20.54 -34.66
N SER A 66 20.08 20.34 -35.40
CA SER A 66 21.23 21.26 -35.36
C SER A 66 20.76 22.60 -35.92
N SER A 67 20.59 23.59 -35.04
CA SER A 67 20.42 24.99 -35.38
C SER A 67 21.69 25.77 -35.02
N ASP A 68 22.83 25.30 -35.50
CA ASP A 68 24.07 26.04 -35.48
C ASP A 68 24.39 26.49 -36.90
N ALA A 69 24.55 27.81 -37.07
CA ALA A 69 24.72 28.55 -38.32
C ALA A 69 26.03 28.21 -39.09
N LYS A 70 26.60 27.03 -38.87
CA LYS A 70 27.89 26.58 -39.42
C LYS A 70 27.83 25.22 -40.12
N GLY A 71 26.64 24.70 -40.41
CA GLY A 71 26.44 23.64 -41.42
C GLY A 71 27.30 22.38 -41.22
N ARG A 72 27.55 21.96 -39.97
CA ARG A 72 28.25 20.69 -39.69
C ARG A 72 27.24 19.63 -39.26
N GLY A 73 26.67 18.96 -40.27
CA GLY A 73 26.17 17.59 -40.17
C GLY A 73 25.08 17.30 -39.13
N GLY A 74 23.85 17.71 -39.40
CA GLY A 74 22.67 17.11 -38.77
C GLY A 74 22.47 15.69 -39.32
N GLY A 75 22.94 14.68 -38.59
CA GLY A 75 22.73 13.26 -38.89
C GLY A 75 22.05 12.55 -37.73
N ASP A 76 21.45 11.39 -38.01
CA ASP A 76 20.86 10.50 -37.00
C ASP A 76 21.95 10.12 -35.97
N GLN A 77 21.80 10.62 -34.75
CA GLN A 77 22.69 10.28 -33.64
C GLN A 77 22.03 9.15 -32.85
N SER A 78 22.62 7.94 -32.88
CA SER A 78 22.15 6.83 -32.07
C SER A 78 22.72 6.95 -30.65
N VAL A 79 21.84 7.04 -29.65
CA VAL A 79 22.22 6.99 -28.23
C VAL A 79 22.03 5.58 -27.67
N ALA A 80 22.97 5.13 -26.85
CA ALA A 80 22.82 3.88 -26.11
C ALA A 80 21.77 4.05 -25.00
N ILE A 81 20.82 3.12 -24.95
CA ILE A 81 19.77 3.04 -23.94
C ILE A 81 19.83 1.69 -23.22
N ILE A 82 19.38 1.66 -21.97
CA ILE A 82 19.25 0.44 -21.17
C ILE A 82 17.83 0.31 -20.63
N SER A 83 17.36 -0.92 -20.50
CA SER A 83 16.04 -1.20 -19.92
C SER A 83 16.05 -1.01 -18.41
N ARG A 84 14.87 -1.12 -17.78
CA ARG A 84 14.77 -1.11 -16.32
C ARG A 84 15.57 -2.24 -15.64
N PRO A 85 15.47 -3.52 -16.08
CA PRO A 85 16.35 -4.58 -15.59
C PRO A 85 17.84 -4.26 -15.75
N GLY A 86 18.25 -3.71 -16.90
CA GLY A 86 19.63 -3.30 -17.14
C GLY A 86 20.13 -2.23 -16.16
N LEU A 87 19.29 -1.23 -15.86
CA LEU A 87 19.58 -0.23 -14.82
C LEU A 87 19.78 -0.90 -13.46
N ASP A 88 18.86 -1.77 -13.04
CA ASP A 88 18.92 -2.46 -11.75
C ASP A 88 20.19 -3.33 -11.66
N THR A 89 20.55 -4.04 -12.74
CA THR A 89 21.80 -4.81 -12.86
C THR A 89 23.04 -3.93 -12.67
N LEU A 90 23.11 -2.75 -13.31
CA LEU A 90 24.23 -1.82 -13.14
C LEU A 90 24.33 -1.29 -11.70
N VAL A 91 23.20 -0.92 -11.10
CA VAL A 91 23.14 -0.41 -9.72
C VAL A 91 23.63 -1.48 -8.74
N LEU A 92 23.19 -2.73 -8.91
CA LEU A 92 23.54 -3.82 -7.99
C LEU A 92 24.99 -4.31 -8.15
N ARG A 93 25.55 -4.27 -9.37
CA ARG A 93 26.93 -4.72 -9.65
C ARG A 93 27.99 -3.67 -9.38
N CYS A 94 27.64 -2.39 -9.26
CA CYS A 94 28.65 -1.35 -9.11
C CYS A 94 29.39 -1.47 -7.77
N ARG A 95 30.68 -1.09 -7.76
CA ARG A 95 31.51 -1.10 -6.54
C ARG A 95 30.96 -0.23 -5.41
N ASP A 96 30.17 0.78 -5.76
CA ASP A 96 29.58 1.69 -4.78
C ASP A 96 28.38 1.06 -4.08
N ALA A 97 27.78 -0.03 -4.61
CA ALA A 97 26.66 -0.73 -4.00
C ALA A 97 26.97 -1.36 -2.63
N ILE A 98 28.26 -1.60 -2.33
CA ILE A 98 28.72 -2.09 -1.03
C ILE A 98 29.20 -0.98 -0.10
N LYS A 99 29.37 0.25 -0.59
CA LYS A 99 29.89 1.38 0.20
C LYS A 99 28.76 2.08 0.93
N PRO A 100 28.74 2.11 2.28
CA PRO A 100 27.70 2.80 3.03
C PRO A 100 27.58 4.27 2.62
N GLY A 101 26.35 4.78 2.60
CA GLY A 101 26.06 6.18 2.28
C GLY A 101 26.01 6.53 0.79
N THR A 102 26.44 5.64 -0.11
CA THR A 102 26.26 5.85 -1.55
C THR A 102 24.82 5.55 -1.98
N LEU A 103 24.43 6.11 -3.12
CA LEU A 103 23.11 5.86 -3.71
C LEU A 103 22.91 4.37 -4.03
N PRO A 104 23.82 3.68 -4.75
CA PRO A 104 23.62 2.27 -5.10
C PRO A 104 23.52 1.37 -3.86
N HIS A 105 24.23 1.71 -2.78
CA HIS A 105 24.13 1.00 -1.52
C HIS A 105 22.76 1.17 -0.86
N ARG A 106 22.21 2.39 -0.84
CA ARG A 106 20.84 2.63 -0.33
C ARG A 106 19.81 1.83 -1.11
N PHE A 107 19.89 1.87 -2.44
CA PHE A 107 18.98 1.11 -3.30
C PHE A 107 19.09 -0.40 -3.04
N ARG A 108 20.31 -0.96 -3.07
CA ARG A 108 20.56 -2.38 -2.76
C ARG A 108 19.96 -2.75 -1.39
N ARG A 109 20.25 -1.96 -0.36
CA ARG A 109 19.79 -2.24 1.01
C ARG A 109 18.27 -2.18 1.12
N TRP A 110 17.63 -1.19 0.48
CA TRP A 110 16.18 -1.08 0.44
C TRP A 110 15.55 -2.31 -0.22
N VAL A 111 16.06 -2.72 -1.39
CA VAL A 111 15.57 -3.93 -2.08
C VAL A 111 15.74 -5.18 -1.21
N THR A 112 16.91 -5.38 -0.60
CA THR A 112 17.23 -6.63 0.11
C THR A 112 16.68 -6.72 1.54
N HIS A 113 16.48 -5.59 2.23
CA HIS A 113 15.99 -5.58 3.61
C HIS A 113 14.51 -5.23 3.76
N GLU A 114 13.93 -4.54 2.77
CA GLU A 114 12.56 -4.08 2.85
C GLU A 114 11.68 -4.75 1.79
N VAL A 115 12.00 -4.54 0.50
CA VAL A 115 11.13 -4.99 -0.60
C VAL A 115 11.03 -6.50 -0.68
N LEU A 116 12.16 -7.20 -0.86
CA LEU A 116 12.17 -8.66 -1.03
C LEU A 116 11.65 -9.38 0.22
N PRO A 117 12.04 -9.00 1.45
CA PRO A 117 11.47 -9.62 2.64
C PRO A 117 9.97 -9.36 2.79
N SER A 118 9.46 -8.17 2.42
CA SER A 118 8.04 -7.88 2.44
C SER A 118 7.28 -8.79 1.48
N ILE A 119 7.70 -8.84 0.21
CA ILE A 119 7.09 -9.70 -0.81
C ILE A 119 7.10 -11.18 -0.38
N ARG A 120 8.19 -11.67 0.20
CA ARG A 120 8.27 -13.07 0.68
C ARG A 120 7.29 -13.35 1.83
N ARG A 121 7.02 -12.37 2.69
CA ARG A 121 6.10 -12.53 3.84
C ARG A 121 4.64 -12.35 3.47
N THR A 122 4.32 -11.38 2.61
CA THR A 122 2.95 -10.92 2.37
C THR A 122 2.45 -11.19 0.95
N GLY A 123 3.33 -11.62 0.04
CA GLY A 123 3.05 -11.77 -1.39
C GLY A 123 3.07 -10.45 -2.18
N MET A 124 3.27 -9.29 -1.53
CA MET A 124 3.27 -7.99 -2.21
C MET A 124 4.17 -6.96 -1.52
N TYR A 125 4.60 -5.93 -2.25
CA TYR A 125 5.19 -4.73 -1.67
C TYR A 125 4.24 -3.55 -1.85
N ALA A 126 3.67 -3.06 -0.74
CA ALA A 126 2.95 -1.81 -0.72
C ALA A 126 3.88 -0.71 -0.23
N ALA A 127 4.02 0.37 -1.02
CA ALA A 127 4.77 1.54 -0.57
C ALA A 127 4.16 2.05 0.75
N PRO A 128 4.97 2.41 1.76
CA PRO A 128 4.49 2.77 3.10
C PRO A 128 3.39 3.85 3.08
N ALA A 129 3.53 4.86 2.21
CA ALA A 129 2.55 5.92 2.04
C ALA A 129 1.18 5.43 1.53
N ARG A 130 1.15 4.44 0.63
CA ARG A 130 -0.10 3.85 0.13
C ARG A 130 -0.78 2.99 1.19
N ALA A 131 -0.02 2.24 1.98
CA ALA A 131 -0.56 1.45 3.07
C ALA A 131 -1.19 2.34 4.14
N ALA A 132 -0.50 3.43 4.52
CA ALA A 132 -1.03 4.43 5.44
C ALA A 132 -2.31 5.09 4.91
N LEU A 133 -2.30 5.54 3.64
CA LEU A 133 -3.49 6.13 3.00
C LEU A 133 -4.68 5.16 3.01
N ALA A 134 -4.48 3.90 2.64
CA ALA A 134 -5.54 2.90 2.66
C ALA A 134 -6.13 2.68 4.07
N GLN A 135 -5.28 2.66 5.10
CA GLN A 135 -5.71 2.54 6.48
C GLN A 135 -6.51 3.77 6.94
N THR A 136 -6.06 4.98 6.60
CA THR A 136 -6.79 6.22 6.91
C THR A 136 -8.16 6.22 6.25
N MET A 137 -8.23 5.88 4.96
CA MET A 137 -9.51 5.79 4.24
C MET A 137 -10.46 4.75 4.86
N ALA A 138 -9.93 3.58 5.24
CA ALA A 138 -10.74 2.55 5.90
C ALA A 138 -11.30 3.02 7.25
N ALA A 139 -10.50 3.74 8.04
CA ALA A 139 -10.92 4.31 9.32
C ALA A 139 -12.00 5.38 9.14
N GLU A 140 -11.87 6.25 8.14
CA GLU A 140 -12.86 7.28 7.82
C GLU A 140 -14.20 6.67 7.41
N VAL A 141 -14.19 5.65 6.54
CA VAL A 141 -15.41 4.95 6.12
C VAL A 141 -16.10 4.29 7.32
N ALA A 142 -15.33 3.64 8.19
CA ALA A 142 -15.86 3.02 9.41
C ALA A 142 -16.51 4.06 10.35
N ALA A 143 -15.88 5.23 10.52
CA ALA A 143 -16.42 6.30 11.36
C ALA A 143 -17.73 6.86 10.80
N ILE A 144 -17.82 7.04 9.47
CA ILE A 144 -19.05 7.48 8.81
C ILE A 144 -20.16 6.45 9.02
N ALA A 145 -19.88 5.17 8.75
CA ALA A 145 -20.84 4.09 8.94
C ALA A 145 -21.37 4.04 10.37
N TYR A 146 -20.47 4.11 11.36
CA TYR A 146 -20.85 4.12 12.78
C TYR A 146 -21.73 5.31 13.13
N ARG A 147 -21.37 6.52 12.67
CA ARG A 147 -22.15 7.73 12.91
C ARG A 147 -23.55 7.64 12.31
N THR A 148 -23.68 7.17 11.07
CA THR A 148 -24.97 7.02 10.40
C THR A 148 -25.86 6.03 11.13
N VAL A 149 -25.31 4.87 11.53
CA VAL A 149 -26.04 3.86 12.32
C VAL A 149 -26.48 4.45 13.66
N LEU A 150 -25.57 5.13 14.37
CA LEU A 150 -25.88 5.79 15.65
C LEU A 150 -27.03 6.79 15.50
N GLN A 151 -26.98 7.66 14.49
CA GLN A 151 -28.04 8.65 14.26
C GLN A 151 -29.39 7.99 13.95
N ALA A 152 -29.41 6.95 13.12
CA ALA A 152 -30.64 6.22 12.82
C ALA A 152 -31.25 5.58 14.06
N VAL A 153 -30.43 4.99 14.93
CA VAL A 153 -30.89 4.40 16.19
C VAL A 153 -31.41 5.47 17.15
N LEU A 154 -30.67 6.57 17.32
CA LEU A 154 -31.07 7.66 18.21
C LEU A 154 -32.35 8.36 17.74
N ALA A 155 -32.59 8.46 16.43
CA ALA A 155 -33.81 9.04 15.89
C ALA A 155 -35.09 8.27 16.29
N GLY A 156 -34.97 6.98 16.65
CA GLY A 156 -36.08 6.16 17.13
C GLY A 156 -36.21 6.06 18.66
N ALA A 157 -35.37 6.76 19.42
CA ALA A 157 -35.34 6.67 20.89
C ALA A 157 -35.79 7.98 21.52
N GLU A 158 -36.98 7.99 22.12
CA GLU A 158 -37.60 9.22 22.66
C GLU A 158 -37.00 9.67 24.02
N ASP A 159 -36.22 8.83 24.73
CA ASP A 159 -35.82 9.07 26.13
C ASP A 159 -34.31 8.86 26.41
N ILE A 160 -33.45 9.48 25.59
CA ILE A 160 -32.00 9.19 25.56
C ILE A 160 -31.19 9.98 26.60
N GLN A 161 -31.77 10.98 27.27
CA GLN A 161 -31.01 11.83 28.20
C GLN A 161 -30.60 11.04 29.46
N GLY A 162 -29.34 10.61 29.51
CA GLY A 162 -28.71 10.02 30.71
C GLY A 162 -28.46 8.50 30.67
N SER A 163 -28.82 7.82 29.57
CA SER A 163 -28.61 6.37 29.41
C SER A 163 -27.30 6.07 28.68
N ARG A 164 -26.52 5.09 29.17
CA ARG A 164 -25.37 4.53 28.45
C ARG A 164 -25.88 3.46 27.49
N TRP A 165 -25.33 3.39 26.28
CA TRP A 165 -25.75 2.43 25.26
C TRP A 165 -24.56 1.72 24.64
N ALA A 166 -24.74 0.44 24.31
CA ALA A 166 -23.85 -0.32 23.45
C ALA A 166 -24.47 -0.45 22.05
N PHE A 167 -23.63 -0.30 21.04
CA PHE A 167 -24.01 -0.42 19.63
C PHE A 167 -23.09 -1.42 18.95
N GLY A 168 -23.59 -2.13 17.94
CA GLY A 168 -22.77 -3.05 17.17
C GLY A 168 -23.47 -3.58 15.94
N LEU A 169 -22.79 -4.49 15.27
CA LEU A 169 -23.31 -5.26 14.15
C LEU A 169 -23.47 -6.71 14.60
N ARG A 170 -24.64 -7.31 14.32
CA ARG A 170 -24.86 -8.75 14.50
C ARG A 170 -25.12 -9.37 13.13
N GLN A 171 -24.78 -10.63 12.94
CA GLN A 171 -25.12 -11.32 11.69
C GLN A 171 -26.63 -11.48 11.59
N ALA A 172 -27.20 -11.11 10.45
CA ALA A 172 -28.62 -11.28 10.20
C ALA A 172 -28.97 -12.78 10.22
N PRO A 173 -30.06 -13.23 10.87
CA PRO A 173 -30.35 -14.64 11.09
C PRO A 173 -30.58 -15.49 9.83
N SER A 174 -30.72 -14.89 8.65
CA SER A 174 -30.70 -15.57 7.34
C SER A 174 -31.02 -14.58 6.23
N GLY A 175 -30.05 -14.33 5.35
CA GLY A 175 -30.25 -14.11 3.91
C GLY A 175 -31.25 -13.07 3.39
N ARG A 176 -31.69 -12.07 4.18
CA ARG A 176 -32.63 -11.06 3.64
C ARG A 176 -31.99 -9.78 3.11
N ASP A 177 -30.73 -9.51 3.47
CA ASP A 177 -30.07 -8.25 3.12
C ASP A 177 -28.70 -8.57 2.50
N GLU A 178 -28.39 -7.98 1.35
CA GLU A 178 -27.11 -8.17 0.62
C GLU A 178 -25.87 -7.77 1.44
N GLN A 179 -26.06 -7.06 2.56
CA GLN A 179 -25.06 -6.78 3.58
C GLN A 179 -25.30 -7.69 4.79
N GLY A 180 -24.55 -8.77 4.95
CA GLY A 180 -24.74 -9.83 5.96
C GLY A 180 -24.63 -9.46 7.45
N TYR A 181 -24.79 -8.19 7.82
CA TYR A 181 -24.78 -7.69 9.19
C TYR A 181 -25.88 -6.64 9.41
N GLU A 182 -26.67 -6.80 10.47
CA GLU A 182 -27.67 -5.83 10.90
C GLU A 182 -27.16 -5.03 12.12
N PRO A 183 -27.41 -3.71 12.15
CA PRO A 183 -27.09 -2.89 13.31
C PRO A 183 -28.02 -3.22 14.49
N TRP A 184 -27.47 -3.19 15.70
CA TRP A 184 -28.23 -3.32 16.93
C TRP A 184 -27.75 -2.31 17.98
N ALA A 185 -28.64 -2.02 18.93
CA ALA A 185 -28.34 -1.18 20.08
C ALA A 185 -29.02 -1.73 21.34
N SER A 186 -28.38 -1.58 22.49
CA SER A 186 -28.97 -1.91 23.79
C SER A 186 -28.55 -0.91 24.84
N ALA A 187 -29.49 -0.53 25.70
CA ALA A 187 -29.19 0.23 26.90
C ALA A 187 -28.31 -0.60 27.84
N LEU A 188 -27.33 0.07 28.44
CA LEU A 188 -26.42 -0.50 29.42
C LEU A 188 -26.89 -0.15 30.84
N PRO A 189 -26.96 -1.12 31.75
CA PRO A 189 -27.30 -0.87 33.14
C PRO A 189 -26.34 0.14 33.82
N ARG A 190 -26.82 0.81 34.87
CA ARG A 190 -25.95 1.62 35.73
C ARG A 190 -24.90 0.71 36.38
N GLY A 191 -23.62 1.00 36.13
CA GLY A 191 -22.49 0.21 36.62
C GLY A 191 -21.92 -0.78 35.60
N ALA A 192 -22.49 -0.88 34.40
CA ALA A 192 -21.92 -1.70 33.33
C ALA A 192 -20.51 -1.18 32.94
N ILE A 193 -19.57 -2.12 32.80
CA ILE A 193 -18.20 -1.89 32.33
C ILE A 193 -18.08 -2.51 30.94
N ILE A 194 -17.58 -1.74 29.97
CA ILE A 194 -17.34 -2.21 28.60
C ILE A 194 -15.84 -2.46 28.46
N GLY A 195 -15.47 -3.62 27.95
CA GLY A 195 -14.08 -3.98 27.67
C GLY A 195 -14.00 -4.97 26.52
N THR A 196 -12.79 -5.14 25.99
CA THR A 196 -12.50 -6.16 24.98
C THR A 196 -12.12 -7.48 25.66
N LEU A 197 -12.34 -8.61 24.98
CA LEU A 197 -12.10 -9.93 25.57
C LEU A 197 -10.63 -10.13 25.98
N ASP A 198 -9.69 -9.56 25.24
CA ASP A 198 -8.26 -9.58 25.55
C ASP A 198 -7.91 -8.85 26.85
N ARG A 199 -8.74 -7.87 27.26
CA ARG A 199 -8.56 -7.12 28.52
C ARG A 199 -9.35 -7.70 29.69
N LEU A 200 -10.14 -8.74 29.47
CA LEU A 200 -11.00 -9.31 30.50
C LEU A 200 -10.19 -9.80 31.72
N ALA A 201 -9.04 -10.45 31.49
CA ALA A 201 -8.17 -10.92 32.56
C ALA A 201 -7.63 -9.77 33.42
N ASP A 202 -7.14 -8.71 32.78
CA ASP A 202 -6.63 -7.51 33.46
C ASP A 202 -7.74 -6.80 34.23
N MET A 203 -8.94 -6.75 33.66
CA MET A 203 -10.11 -6.14 34.30
C MET A 203 -10.59 -6.91 35.54
N ILE A 204 -10.41 -8.23 35.58
CA ILE A 204 -10.71 -9.07 36.76
C ILE A 204 -9.61 -8.92 37.82
N ALA A 205 -8.34 -8.82 37.39
CA ALA A 205 -7.20 -8.73 38.30
C ALA A 205 -7.04 -7.34 38.96
N THR A 206 -7.65 -6.30 38.40
CA THR A 206 -7.55 -4.92 38.91
C THR A 206 -8.34 -4.75 40.22
N PRO A 207 -7.74 -4.20 41.30
CA PRO A 207 -8.48 -3.87 42.52
C PRO A 207 -9.64 -2.90 42.25
N GLY A 208 -10.87 -3.28 42.62
CA GLY A 208 -12.09 -2.53 42.26
C GLY A 208 -12.57 -2.73 40.81
N GLY A 209 -11.97 -3.68 40.09
CA GLY A 209 -12.37 -4.11 38.76
C GLY A 209 -13.57 -5.07 38.76
N LEU A 210 -13.64 -5.92 37.74
CA LEU A 210 -14.72 -6.91 37.62
C LEU A 210 -14.56 -7.99 38.70
N THR A 211 -15.60 -8.19 39.50
CA THR A 211 -15.71 -9.31 40.44
C THR A 211 -16.77 -10.30 39.95
N PRO A 212 -16.52 -11.05 38.86
CA PRO A 212 -17.51 -11.97 38.31
C PRO A 212 -17.73 -13.13 39.29
N THR A 213 -18.98 -13.57 39.43
CA THR A 213 -19.27 -14.81 40.18
C THR A 213 -18.88 -16.03 39.33
N ASP A 214 -18.72 -17.19 39.96
CA ASP A 214 -18.49 -18.46 39.25
C ASP A 214 -19.60 -18.73 38.21
N ALA A 215 -20.84 -18.33 38.51
CA ALA A 215 -21.97 -18.42 37.58
C ALA A 215 -21.81 -17.50 36.36
N ASP A 216 -21.22 -16.32 36.53
CA ASP A 216 -20.96 -15.40 35.42
C ASP A 216 -19.84 -15.92 34.51
N LEU A 217 -18.79 -16.50 35.10
CA LEU A 217 -17.70 -17.13 34.34
C LEU A 217 -18.19 -18.34 33.54
N VAL A 218 -19.07 -19.16 34.12
CA VAL A 218 -19.69 -20.31 33.43
C VAL A 218 -20.56 -19.84 32.26
N LYS A 219 -21.37 -18.79 32.44
CA LYS A 219 -22.17 -18.20 31.35
C LYS A 219 -21.29 -17.67 30.22
N LEU A 220 -20.21 -16.97 30.56
CA LEU A 220 -19.25 -16.46 29.58
C LEU A 220 -18.58 -17.60 28.79
N GLY A 221 -18.11 -18.63 29.48
CA GLY A 221 -17.50 -19.81 28.85
C GLY A 221 -18.44 -20.50 27.87
N ARG A 222 -19.71 -20.67 28.25
CA ARG A 222 -20.74 -21.26 27.37
C ARG A 222 -21.01 -20.41 26.14
N ALA A 223 -21.15 -19.09 26.30
CA ALA A 223 -21.34 -18.18 25.18
C ALA A 223 -20.15 -18.17 24.19
N CYS A 224 -18.92 -18.27 24.69
CA CYS A 224 -17.73 -18.43 23.86
C CYS A 224 -17.76 -19.74 23.07
N LEU A 225 -18.16 -20.84 23.70
CA LEU A 225 -18.26 -22.16 23.08
C LEU A 225 -19.33 -22.17 21.96
N ASP A 226 -20.52 -21.65 22.24
CA ASP A 226 -21.62 -21.54 21.28
C ASP A 226 -21.21 -20.72 20.04
N ARG A 227 -20.41 -19.67 20.25
CA ARG A 227 -19.89 -18.83 19.17
C ARG A 227 -18.83 -19.53 18.34
N LEU A 228 -17.96 -20.31 18.97
CA LEU A 228 -17.00 -21.15 18.27
C LEU A 228 -17.70 -22.21 17.41
N GLU A 229 -18.70 -22.91 17.94
CA GLU A 229 -19.49 -23.89 17.18
C GLU A 229 -20.14 -23.25 15.96
N LYS A 230 -20.81 -22.11 16.12
CA LYS A 230 -21.39 -21.36 14.99
C LYS A 230 -20.35 -21.00 13.94
N SER A 231 -19.14 -20.60 14.35
CA SER A 231 -18.05 -20.26 13.41
C SER A 231 -17.52 -21.46 12.63
N VAL A 232 -17.47 -22.65 13.26
CA VAL A 232 -17.04 -23.89 12.62
C VAL A 232 -18.06 -24.35 11.58
N SER A 233 -19.35 -24.25 11.89
CA SER A 233 -20.45 -24.61 11.00
C SER A 233 -20.59 -23.72 9.76
N HIS A 234 -20.03 -22.51 9.78
CA HIS A 234 -20.08 -21.54 8.66
C HIS A 234 -18.80 -21.52 7.79
N ARG A 235 -17.81 -22.39 8.03
CA ARG A 235 -16.69 -22.52 7.10
C ARG A 235 -17.18 -23.24 5.83
N PRO A 236 -17.05 -22.65 4.62
CA PRO A 236 -17.34 -23.38 3.39
C PRO A 236 -16.38 -24.56 3.30
N GLN A 237 -16.92 -25.76 3.05
CA GLN A 237 -16.12 -26.93 2.74
C GLN A 237 -15.32 -26.61 1.48
N ARG A 238 -13.99 -26.64 1.61
CA ARG A 238 -13.04 -26.48 0.50
C ARG A 238 -13.06 -27.69 -0.41
#